data_AF-A0A1Q5PM98-F1
#
_entry.id   AF-A0A1Q5PM98-F1
#
_cell.length_a   1.000
_cell.length_b   1.000
_cell.length_c   1.000
_cell.angle_alpha   90.00
_cell.angle_beta   90.00
_cell.angle_gamma   90.00
#
_symmetry.space_group_name_H-M   'P 1'
#
loop_
_entity.id
_entity.type
_entity.pdbx_description
1 polymer ?
#
loop_
_entity_poly.entity_id
_entity_poly.type
_entity_poly.pdbx_seq_one_letter_code
_entity_poly.pdbx_strand_id
1 'polypeptide(L)'
;MMNERNPLTLASLAVAALPHARIVGLRPPQYVTEDLEVTGVVDEEGNQYVVVAPRSSAAGASLEAQYALLMSLSHLHEKRELIVEVPVPVAMGRTRRNGDVMVQQKMSGVSMSDADLSNAALGASVGRAVASLHGVHPRNLDNAGMPVYSAAQIRARHRATVKSAQETGLLPRRLSMRWNRMLDDDELWEFRPCTVHGDMEAESFLIVGNVVMGMRDFSRAHVGDPAEDFAWALAGAEDAFFTRMLDSYLLAAPEGAGRLEDRAQLITELNLAKWLLSGQAAEDQEIISEATQMLRDLADQLDDSLDFESFTPVAGQPLEDDEDKVPGVPILRVVAEGDPADSAETMTEFTAEPSGVETSVETPAQESSDIPAVLPEPAQRPEPEATTEPAEPKKSAAQPDRKVNPDRVETDVLPTLPPQ
;
A
#
# COMPACT_ATOMS: atom_id res chain seq x y z
N MET A 1 10.94 23.48 13.20
CA MET A 1 9.58 23.06 13.61
C MET A 1 8.57 23.84 12.78
N MET A 2 7.93 23.19 11.80
CA MET A 2 6.76 23.79 11.16
C MET A 2 5.60 23.73 12.16
N ASN A 3 4.95 24.86 12.43
CA ASN A 3 3.75 24.91 13.27
C ASN A 3 2.70 23.99 12.68
N GLU A 4 2.22 23.03 13.48
CA GLU A 4 1.03 22.22 13.19
C GLU A 4 -0.14 23.15 12.86
N ARG A 5 -0.88 22.86 11.79
CA ARG A 5 -2.07 23.65 11.47
C ARG A 5 -3.16 23.29 12.46
N ASN A 6 -3.80 24.33 13.02
CA ASN A 6 -5.01 24.14 13.80
C ASN A 6 -6.08 23.46 12.93
N PRO A 7 -6.86 22.48 13.43
CA PRO A 7 -7.96 21.85 12.69
C PRO A 7 -8.92 22.82 11.97
N LEU A 8 -9.15 24.01 12.53
CA LEU A 8 -9.94 25.07 11.87
C LEU A 8 -9.29 25.62 10.59
N THR A 9 -7.96 25.60 10.52
CA THR A 9 -7.21 25.96 9.32
C THR A 9 -7.38 24.90 8.22
N LEU A 10 -7.42 23.62 8.60
CA LEU A 10 -7.71 22.55 7.63
C LEU A 10 -9.15 22.61 7.15
N ALA A 11 -10.11 22.90 8.03
CA ALA A 11 -11.49 23.11 7.63
C ALA A 11 -11.68 24.32 6.71
N SER A 12 -10.94 25.42 6.89
CA SER A 12 -11.00 26.57 5.97
C SER A 12 -10.44 26.24 4.58
N LEU A 13 -9.43 25.37 4.51
CA LEU A 13 -8.92 24.83 3.24
C LEU A 13 -9.98 23.93 2.57
N ALA A 14 -10.74 23.16 3.34
CA ALA A 14 -11.86 22.39 2.82
C ALA A 14 -12.97 23.27 2.22
N VAL A 15 -13.29 24.40 2.88
CA VAL A 15 -14.25 25.40 2.34
C VAL A 15 -13.78 25.97 1.00
N ALA A 16 -12.47 26.17 0.83
CA ALA A 16 -11.91 26.63 -0.44
C ALA A 16 -11.94 25.54 -1.52
N ALA A 17 -11.72 24.27 -1.15
CA ALA A 17 -11.74 23.12 -2.06
C ALA A 17 -13.15 22.69 -2.47
N LEU A 18 -14.14 22.91 -1.61
CA LEU A 18 -15.55 22.56 -1.82
C LEU A 18 -16.43 23.83 -1.87
N PRO A 19 -16.40 24.64 -2.94
CA PRO A 19 -17.11 25.92 -3.00
C PRO A 19 -18.65 25.77 -2.91
N HIS A 20 -19.17 24.57 -3.17
CA HIS A 20 -20.60 24.26 -3.10
C HIS A 20 -21.02 23.63 -1.77
N ALA A 21 -20.09 23.12 -0.96
CA ALA A 21 -20.39 22.51 0.33
C ALA A 21 -20.24 23.54 1.45
N ARG A 22 -21.33 23.85 2.16
CA ARG A 22 -21.27 24.76 3.31
C ARG A 22 -20.84 23.99 4.56
N ILE A 23 -19.54 23.97 4.82
CA ILE A 23 -18.97 23.35 6.02
C ILE A 23 -19.40 24.11 7.28
N VAL A 24 -19.97 23.40 8.25
CA VAL A 24 -20.49 23.98 9.51
C VAL A 24 -19.86 23.45 10.78
N GLY A 25 -19.05 22.38 10.69
CA GLY A 25 -18.43 21.83 11.88
C GLY A 25 -17.23 20.94 11.58
N LEU A 26 -16.40 20.79 12.62
CA LEU A 26 -15.36 19.78 12.69
C LEU A 26 -15.95 18.45 13.19
N ARG A 27 -15.40 17.35 12.69
CA ARG A 27 -15.70 15.98 13.14
C ARG A 27 -14.39 15.17 13.24
N PRO A 28 -14.39 14.08 14.01
CA PRO A 28 -13.33 13.08 13.89
C PRO A 28 -13.32 12.42 12.49
N PRO A 29 -12.16 11.94 12.02
CA PRO A 29 -10.89 11.87 12.74
C PRO A 29 -10.10 13.19 12.75
N GLN A 30 -9.24 13.38 13.74
CA GLN A 30 -8.28 14.50 13.83
C GLN A 30 -6.96 13.96 14.37
N TYR A 31 -5.92 13.98 13.54
CA TYR A 31 -4.59 13.50 13.93
C TYR A 31 -3.52 14.11 13.02
N VAL A 32 -2.27 13.99 13.46
CA VAL A 32 -1.09 14.46 12.73
C VAL A 32 -0.10 13.30 12.68
N THR A 33 0.40 13.01 11.49
CA THR A 33 1.51 12.07 11.25
C THR A 33 2.75 12.87 10.84
N GLU A 34 3.88 12.20 10.61
CA GLU A 34 5.09 12.85 10.11
C GLU A 34 4.84 13.60 8.78
N ASP A 35 4.08 12.99 7.88
CA ASP A 35 3.85 13.49 6.52
C ASP A 35 2.54 14.24 6.34
N LEU A 36 1.51 13.97 7.16
CA LEU A 36 0.15 14.44 6.92
C LEU A 36 -0.50 15.06 8.17
N GLU A 37 -1.43 15.97 7.93
CA GLU A 37 -2.37 16.46 8.93
C GLU A 37 -3.78 16.14 8.44
N VAL A 38 -4.59 15.51 9.29
CA VAL A 38 -5.92 15.01 8.93
C VAL A 38 -6.98 15.63 9.82
N THR A 39 -8.11 16.03 9.23
CA THR A 39 -9.26 16.58 9.96
C THR A 39 -10.57 16.25 9.27
N GLY A 40 -11.54 15.72 10.02
CA GLY A 40 -12.90 15.53 9.56
C GLY A 40 -13.71 16.83 9.61
N VAL A 41 -14.60 16.99 8.63
CA VAL A 41 -15.54 18.13 8.54
C VAL A 41 -16.93 17.63 8.17
N VAL A 42 -17.96 18.43 8.48
CA VAL A 42 -19.35 18.17 8.13
C VAL A 42 -20.00 19.42 7.53
N ASP A 43 -20.81 19.23 6.49
CA ASP A 43 -21.60 20.30 5.87
C ASP A 43 -23.01 20.45 6.46
N GLU A 44 -23.75 21.47 6.01
CA GLU A 44 -25.13 21.75 6.47
C GLU A 44 -26.12 20.63 6.15
N GLU A 45 -25.84 19.84 5.11
CA GLU A 45 -26.67 18.72 4.68
C GLU A 45 -26.35 17.45 5.47
N GLY A 46 -25.29 17.48 6.28
CA GLY A 46 -24.84 16.37 7.12
C GLY A 46 -23.82 15.45 6.45
N ASN A 47 -23.37 15.76 5.23
CA ASN A 47 -22.33 14.99 4.57
C ASN A 47 -20.99 15.19 5.30
N GLN A 48 -20.25 14.10 5.48
CA GLN A 48 -18.99 14.09 6.20
C GLN A 48 -17.83 13.88 5.23
N TYR A 49 -16.77 14.67 5.43
CA TYR A 49 -15.56 14.63 4.63
C TYR A 49 -14.34 14.50 5.54
N VAL A 50 -13.27 13.96 4.99
CA VAL A 50 -11.95 13.92 5.60
C VAL A 50 -11.03 14.79 4.75
N VAL A 51 -10.36 15.73 5.41
CA VAL A 51 -9.40 16.66 4.81
C VAL A 51 -8.02 16.15 5.14
N VAL A 52 -7.20 15.91 4.13
CA VAL A 52 -5.84 15.41 4.24
C VAL A 52 -4.89 16.45 3.66
N ALA A 53 -4.01 16.98 4.51
CA ALA A 53 -3.07 18.02 4.12
C ALA A 53 -1.62 17.55 4.28
N PRO A 54 -0.78 17.73 3.27
CA PRO A 54 0.64 17.37 3.35
C PRO A 54 1.44 18.36 4.20
N ARG A 55 2.44 17.84 4.92
CA ARG A 55 3.38 18.62 5.75
C ARG A 55 4.66 19.00 5.00
N SER A 56 4.99 18.29 3.92
CA SER A 56 6.16 18.53 3.07
C SER A 56 5.80 18.52 1.58
N SER A 57 6.68 19.06 0.73
CA SER A 57 6.49 18.99 -0.74
C SER A 57 6.55 17.56 -1.27
N ALA A 58 7.35 16.70 -0.63
CA ALA A 58 7.42 15.29 -0.98
C ALA A 58 6.10 14.58 -0.65
N ALA A 59 5.56 14.82 0.56
CA ALA A 59 4.25 14.30 0.96
C ALA A 59 3.13 14.82 0.05
N GLY A 60 3.21 16.06 -0.43
CA GLY A 60 2.26 16.62 -1.39
C GLY A 60 2.27 15.89 -2.74
N ALA A 61 3.46 15.60 -3.28
CA ALA A 61 3.57 14.83 -4.53
C ALA A 61 3.02 13.40 -4.36
N SER A 62 3.30 12.75 -3.23
CA SER A 62 2.72 11.43 -2.92
C SER A 62 1.20 11.48 -2.79
N LEU A 63 0.65 12.53 -2.18
CA LEU A 63 -0.79 12.72 -2.04
C LEU A 63 -1.49 12.95 -3.39
N GLU A 64 -0.85 13.66 -4.33
CA GLU A 64 -1.35 13.82 -5.70
C GLU A 64 -1.40 12.49 -6.47
N ALA A 65 -0.36 11.66 -6.35
CA ALA A 65 -0.36 10.32 -6.93
C ALA A 65 -1.45 9.43 -6.30
N GLN A 66 -1.59 9.49 -4.97
CA GLN A 66 -2.64 8.79 -4.24
C GLN A 66 -4.04 9.25 -4.68
N TYR A 67 -4.24 10.56 -4.91
CA TYR A 67 -5.52 11.09 -5.42
C TYR A 67 -5.88 10.44 -6.76
N ALA A 68 -4.94 10.38 -7.71
CA ALA A 68 -5.16 9.76 -9.01
C ALA A 68 -5.49 8.27 -8.90
N LEU A 69 -4.79 7.55 -8.00
CA LEU A 69 -5.08 6.15 -7.72
C LEU A 69 -6.49 5.96 -7.14
N LEU A 70 -6.85 6.73 -6.11
CA LEU A 70 -8.15 6.62 -5.44
C LEU A 70 -9.32 6.94 -6.39
N MET A 71 -9.16 7.90 -7.30
CA MET A 71 -10.12 8.15 -8.37
C MET A 71 -10.30 6.95 -9.31
N SER A 72 -9.22 6.24 -9.61
CA SER A 72 -9.29 5.02 -10.42
C SER A 72 -9.95 3.88 -9.66
N LEU A 73 -9.59 3.67 -8.40
CA LEU A 73 -10.12 2.59 -7.57
C LEU A 73 -11.61 2.80 -7.24
N SER A 74 -12.05 4.04 -6.98
CA SER A 74 -13.47 4.35 -6.74
C SER A 74 -14.33 4.02 -7.96
N HIS A 75 -13.85 4.31 -9.17
CA HIS A 75 -14.52 3.93 -10.42
C HIS A 75 -14.62 2.41 -10.61
N LEU A 76 -13.57 1.66 -10.22
CA LEU A 76 -13.62 0.19 -10.22
C LEU A 76 -14.63 -0.35 -9.21
N HIS A 77 -14.74 0.29 -8.04
CA HIS A 77 -15.75 -0.06 -7.04
C HIS A 77 -17.18 0.18 -7.55
N GLU A 78 -17.45 1.34 -8.16
CA GLU A 78 -18.75 1.66 -8.76
C GLU A 78 -19.17 0.64 -9.83
N LYS A 79 -18.21 0.13 -10.60
CA LYS A 79 -18.41 -0.93 -11.61
C LYS A 79 -18.51 -2.34 -11.02
N ARG A 80 -18.31 -2.51 -9.71
CA ARG A 80 -18.25 -3.79 -9.01
C ARG A 80 -17.08 -4.69 -9.45
N GLU A 81 -16.01 -4.09 -9.97
CA GLU A 81 -14.74 -4.77 -10.27
C GLU A 81 -13.83 -4.81 -9.03
N LEU A 82 -13.99 -3.84 -8.11
CA LEU A 82 -13.41 -3.85 -6.76
C LEU A 82 -14.54 -4.02 -5.72
N ILE A 83 -14.51 -5.08 -4.92
CA ILE A 83 -15.63 -5.41 -4.02
C ILE A 83 -15.71 -4.50 -2.79
N VAL A 84 -14.60 -3.91 -2.38
CA VAL A 84 -14.50 -3.04 -1.21
C VAL A 84 -14.58 -1.56 -1.60
N GLU A 85 -15.21 -0.77 -0.74
CA GLU A 85 -15.16 0.69 -0.82
C GLU A 85 -13.74 1.19 -0.55
N VAL A 86 -13.36 2.27 -1.20
CA VAL A 86 -12.10 3.00 -0.98
C VAL A 86 -12.43 4.47 -0.75
N PRO A 87 -11.51 5.27 -0.15
CA PRO A 87 -11.77 6.69 0.02
C PRO A 87 -12.06 7.35 -1.33
N VAL A 88 -13.20 8.01 -1.45
CA VAL A 88 -13.61 8.70 -2.68
C VAL A 88 -13.10 10.13 -2.64
N PRO A 89 -12.11 10.52 -3.47
CA PRO A 89 -11.64 11.88 -3.51
C PRO A 89 -12.70 12.78 -4.14
N VAL A 90 -13.05 13.87 -3.45
CA VAL A 90 -14.08 14.82 -3.88
C VAL A 90 -13.45 16.07 -4.51
N ALA A 91 -12.33 16.53 -3.95
CA ALA A 91 -11.66 17.72 -4.44
C ALA A 91 -10.16 17.74 -4.10
N MET A 92 -9.40 18.49 -4.89
CA MET A 92 -8.04 18.92 -4.59
C MET A 92 -8.00 20.44 -4.47
N GLY A 93 -7.61 20.92 -3.29
CA GLY A 93 -7.46 22.34 -3.00
C GLY A 93 -6.01 22.77 -3.04
N ARG A 94 -5.67 23.75 -3.88
CA ARG A 94 -4.31 24.30 -3.92
C ARG A 94 -4.03 25.18 -2.71
N THR A 95 -2.93 24.95 -2.02
CA THR A 95 -2.40 25.86 -1.00
C THR A 95 -1.05 26.41 -1.38
N ARG A 96 -0.81 27.70 -1.09
CA ARG A 96 0.48 28.36 -1.32
C ARG A 96 1.60 27.86 -0.39
N ARG A 97 1.26 27.10 0.65
CA ARG A 97 2.20 26.50 1.60
C ARG A 97 1.99 24.98 1.65
N ASN A 98 3.02 24.24 1.23
CA ASN A 98 3.25 22.81 1.46
C ASN A 98 2.50 21.78 0.58
N GLY A 99 1.94 22.16 -0.58
CA GLY A 99 1.36 21.21 -1.54
C GLY A 99 -0.15 21.02 -1.38
N ASP A 100 -0.80 20.44 -2.39
CA ASP A 100 -2.26 20.43 -2.50
C ASP A 100 -2.95 19.60 -1.39
N VAL A 101 -4.08 20.09 -0.90
CA VAL A 101 -4.92 19.42 0.12
C VAL A 101 -5.95 18.57 -0.58
N MET A 102 -6.07 17.31 -0.15
CA MET A 102 -7.10 16.40 -0.62
C MET A 102 -8.31 16.45 0.30
N VAL A 103 -9.51 16.53 -0.28
CA VAL A 103 -10.77 16.32 0.45
C VAL A 103 -11.42 15.06 -0.09
N GLN A 104 -11.69 14.11 0.79
CA GLN A 104 -12.31 12.82 0.47
C GLN A 104 -13.58 12.61 1.27
N GLN A 105 -14.50 11.80 0.75
CA GLN A 105 -15.70 11.42 1.48
C GLN A 105 -15.34 10.56 2.69
N LYS A 106 -16.04 10.76 3.81
CA LYS A 106 -15.90 9.85 4.94
C LYS A 106 -16.58 8.52 4.61
N MET A 107 -15.81 7.45 4.66
CA MET A 107 -16.31 6.10 4.47
C MET A 107 -17.17 5.64 5.66
N SER A 108 -18.08 4.70 5.38
CA SER A 108 -18.95 4.09 6.39
C SER A 108 -18.33 2.84 7.00
N GLY A 109 -18.77 2.47 8.19
CA GLY A 109 -18.27 1.29 8.92
C GLY A 109 -17.45 1.65 10.16
N VAL A 110 -16.99 0.62 10.85
CA VAL A 110 -16.13 0.74 12.03
C VAL A 110 -14.73 0.27 11.64
N SER A 111 -13.69 0.98 12.09
CA SER A 111 -12.31 0.51 11.91
C SER A 111 -12.15 -0.82 12.61
N MET A 112 -11.63 -1.81 11.89
CA MET A 112 -11.25 -3.08 12.48
C MET A 112 -10.10 -2.85 13.47
N SER A 113 -10.08 -3.63 14.54
CA SER A 113 -9.13 -3.53 15.65
C SER A 113 -8.40 -4.84 15.90
N ASP A 114 -7.35 -4.83 16.71
CA ASP A 114 -6.59 -6.04 17.06
C ASP A 114 -7.46 -7.11 17.73
N ALA A 115 -8.49 -6.71 18.48
CA ALA A 115 -9.43 -7.66 19.10
C ALA A 115 -10.17 -8.53 18.07
N ASP A 116 -10.35 -8.01 16.84
CA ASP A 116 -11.05 -8.69 15.77
C ASP A 116 -10.17 -9.75 15.07
N LEU A 117 -8.87 -9.79 15.36
CA LEU A 117 -7.92 -10.75 14.78
C LEU A 117 -8.05 -12.18 15.32
N SER A 118 -8.95 -12.40 16.27
CA SER A 118 -9.40 -13.72 16.71
C SER A 118 -10.60 -14.25 15.91
N ASN A 119 -11.23 -13.41 15.06
CA ASN A 119 -12.47 -13.74 14.39
C ASN A 119 -12.25 -14.39 13.00
N ALA A 120 -12.24 -15.72 12.96
CA ALA A 120 -12.06 -16.49 11.74
C ALA A 120 -13.02 -16.14 10.58
N ALA A 121 -14.27 -15.74 10.87
CA ALA A 121 -15.22 -15.35 9.83
C ALA A 121 -14.82 -14.02 9.17
N LEU A 122 -14.27 -13.10 9.95
CA LEU A 122 -13.75 -11.84 9.46
C LEU A 122 -12.47 -12.06 8.65
N GLY A 123 -11.58 -12.98 9.07
CA GLY A 123 -10.41 -13.39 8.28
C GLY A 123 -10.77 -13.80 6.86
N ALA A 124 -11.82 -14.63 6.69
CA ALA A 124 -12.32 -14.97 5.36
C ALA A 124 -12.84 -13.76 4.56
N SER A 125 -13.38 -12.73 5.21
CA SER A 125 -13.80 -11.50 4.52
C SER A 125 -12.61 -10.64 4.11
N VAL A 126 -11.56 -10.58 4.94
CA VAL A 126 -10.31 -9.90 4.63
C VAL A 126 -9.63 -10.54 3.42
N GLY A 127 -9.49 -11.87 3.39
CA GLY A 127 -8.83 -12.55 2.26
C GLY A 127 -9.53 -12.32 0.92
N ARG A 128 -10.88 -12.29 0.89
CA ARG A 128 -11.64 -11.91 -0.32
C ARG A 128 -11.40 -10.45 -0.73
N ALA A 129 -11.35 -9.55 0.25
CA ALA A 129 -11.11 -8.14 0.01
C ALA A 129 -9.71 -7.90 -0.58
N VAL A 130 -8.69 -8.52 0.00
CA VAL A 130 -7.31 -8.50 -0.50
C VAL A 130 -7.22 -9.10 -1.90
N ALA A 131 -7.86 -10.25 -2.15
CA ALA A 131 -7.90 -10.84 -3.49
C ALA A 131 -8.52 -9.89 -4.54
N SER A 132 -9.58 -9.16 -4.16
CA SER A 132 -10.17 -8.17 -5.06
C SER A 132 -9.23 -7.01 -5.37
N LEU A 133 -8.46 -6.53 -4.38
CA LEU A 133 -7.45 -5.49 -4.61
C LEU A 133 -6.31 -6.01 -5.50
N HIS A 134 -5.81 -7.21 -5.22
CA HIS A 134 -4.74 -7.85 -6.02
C HIS A 134 -5.17 -8.13 -7.46
N GLY A 135 -6.47 -8.31 -7.69
CA GLY A 135 -7.07 -8.43 -9.02
C GLY A 135 -7.10 -7.13 -9.83
N VAL A 136 -6.88 -5.97 -9.20
CA VAL A 136 -6.84 -4.68 -9.92
C VAL A 136 -5.66 -4.69 -10.89
N HIS A 137 -5.95 -4.39 -12.16
CA HIS A 137 -4.94 -4.45 -13.22
C HIS A 137 -3.79 -3.44 -12.94
N PRO A 138 -2.50 -3.85 -13.02
CA PRO A 138 -1.34 -3.00 -12.72
C PRO A 138 -1.29 -1.64 -13.44
N ARG A 139 -1.87 -1.57 -14.66
CA ARG A 139 -2.03 -0.30 -15.40
C ARG A 139 -2.76 0.81 -14.63
N ASN A 140 -3.67 0.48 -13.72
CA ASN A 140 -4.35 1.51 -12.92
C ASN A 140 -3.35 2.24 -12.00
N LEU A 141 -2.36 1.51 -11.49
CA LEU A 141 -1.31 2.05 -10.62
C LEU A 141 -0.27 2.82 -11.42
N ASP A 142 0.18 2.26 -12.55
CA ASP A 142 1.11 2.91 -13.46
C ASP A 142 0.57 4.26 -13.98
N ASN A 143 -0.71 4.28 -14.42
CA ASN A 143 -1.37 5.52 -14.86
C ASN A 143 -1.51 6.57 -13.75
N ALA A 144 -1.61 6.14 -12.49
CA ALA A 144 -1.65 7.03 -11.33
C ALA A 144 -0.25 7.49 -10.88
N GLY A 145 0.83 7.00 -11.53
CA GLY A 145 2.21 7.32 -11.16
C GLY A 145 2.73 6.53 -9.95
N MET A 146 2.04 5.46 -9.56
CA MET A 146 2.47 4.60 -8.46
C MET A 146 3.63 3.70 -8.89
N PRO A 147 4.52 3.30 -7.97
CA PRO A 147 5.65 2.44 -8.33
C PRO A 147 5.23 1.08 -8.88
N VAL A 148 5.99 0.59 -9.85
CA VAL A 148 5.80 -0.73 -10.45
C VAL A 148 7.08 -1.53 -10.37
N TYR A 149 7.05 -2.67 -9.66
CA TYR A 149 8.21 -3.53 -9.49
C TYR A 149 7.98 -4.93 -10.05
N SER A 150 9.02 -5.46 -10.70
CA SER A 150 9.12 -6.88 -11.03
C SER A 150 9.55 -7.71 -9.80
N ALA A 151 9.27 -9.01 -9.81
CA ALA A 151 9.71 -9.93 -8.76
C ALA A 151 11.24 -9.85 -8.51
N ALA A 152 12.03 -9.71 -9.58
CA ALA A 152 13.48 -9.53 -9.48
C ALA A 152 13.89 -8.23 -8.77
N GLN A 153 13.20 -7.11 -9.04
CA GLN A 153 13.44 -5.85 -8.35
C GLN A 153 13.04 -5.92 -6.87
N ILE A 154 11.93 -6.59 -6.56
CA ILE A 154 11.47 -6.81 -5.18
C ILE A 154 12.51 -7.64 -4.41
N ARG A 155 12.93 -8.78 -4.98
CA ARG A 155 14.02 -9.62 -4.45
C ARG A 155 15.30 -8.82 -4.19
N ALA A 156 15.71 -7.99 -5.15
CA ALA A 156 16.90 -7.15 -5.02
C ALA A 156 16.77 -6.12 -3.88
N ARG A 157 15.58 -5.54 -3.67
CA ARG A 157 15.32 -4.62 -2.55
C ARG A 157 15.41 -5.32 -1.20
N HIS A 158 14.85 -6.53 -1.06
CA HIS A 158 15.02 -7.32 0.15
C HIS A 158 16.48 -7.68 0.41
N ARG A 159 17.26 -8.05 -0.63
CA ARG A 159 18.71 -8.26 -0.50
C ARG A 159 19.43 -7.00 -0.01
N ALA A 160 19.06 -5.83 -0.52
CA ALA A 160 19.64 -4.56 -0.06
C ALA A 160 19.29 -4.31 1.42
N THR A 161 18.06 -4.56 1.85
CA THR A 161 17.66 -4.47 3.26
C THR A 161 18.48 -5.39 4.15
N VAL A 162 18.65 -6.66 3.76
CA VAL A 162 19.48 -7.62 4.52
C VAL A 162 20.92 -7.13 4.61
N LYS A 163 21.49 -6.64 3.51
CA LYS A 163 22.85 -6.11 3.48
C LYS A 163 23.01 -4.91 4.41
N SER A 164 22.11 -3.93 4.34
CA SER A 164 22.15 -2.77 5.24
C SER A 164 22.00 -3.18 6.70
N ALA A 165 21.11 -4.13 7.00
CA ALA A 165 20.96 -4.67 8.35
C ALA A 165 22.23 -5.40 8.83
N GLN A 166 22.95 -6.12 7.97
CA GLN A 166 24.26 -6.71 8.31
C GLN A 166 25.32 -5.65 8.61
N GLU A 167 25.37 -4.56 7.83
CA GLU A 167 26.33 -3.46 7.99
C GLU A 167 26.21 -2.76 9.35
N THR A 168 25.05 -2.86 10.01
CA THR A 168 24.86 -2.36 11.39
C THR A 168 25.71 -3.10 12.42
N GLY A 169 26.10 -4.35 12.16
CA GLY A 169 26.72 -5.25 13.13
C GLY A 169 25.79 -5.77 14.23
N LEU A 170 24.51 -5.38 14.22
CA LEU A 170 23.53 -5.75 15.24
C LEU A 170 22.67 -6.96 14.83
N LEU A 171 22.61 -7.29 13.54
CA LEU A 171 21.82 -8.40 13.02
C LEU A 171 22.46 -9.76 13.39
N PRO A 172 21.74 -10.68 14.05
CA PRO A 172 22.24 -12.03 14.30
C PRO A 172 22.63 -12.77 13.01
N ARG A 173 23.83 -13.35 12.99
CA ARG A 173 24.39 -14.03 11.80
C ARG A 173 23.47 -15.15 11.28
N ARG A 174 22.79 -15.88 12.18
CA ARG A 174 21.88 -16.99 11.82
C ARG A 174 20.69 -16.50 10.99
N LEU A 175 20.00 -15.44 11.44
CA LEU A 175 18.92 -14.81 10.68
C LEU A 175 19.39 -14.37 9.31
N SER A 176 20.54 -13.71 9.26
CA SER A 176 21.10 -13.27 8.00
C SER A 176 21.39 -14.44 7.03
N MET A 177 21.91 -15.57 7.51
CA MET A 177 22.11 -16.77 6.67
C MET A 177 20.79 -17.36 6.19
N ARG A 178 19.78 -17.43 7.06
CA ARG A 178 18.43 -17.90 6.71
C ARG A 178 17.81 -17.02 5.62
N TRP A 179 17.78 -15.71 5.82
CA TRP A 179 17.21 -14.77 4.87
C TRP A 179 17.92 -14.81 3.53
N ASN A 180 19.26 -14.91 3.52
CA ASN A 180 20.00 -15.06 2.27
C ASN A 180 19.65 -16.37 1.56
N ARG A 181 19.47 -17.50 2.26
CA ARG A 181 19.01 -18.75 1.62
C ARG A 181 17.64 -18.61 0.98
N MET A 182 16.67 -18.00 1.67
CA MET A 182 15.35 -17.72 1.09
C MET A 182 15.44 -16.75 -0.09
N LEU A 183 16.32 -15.75 0.02
CA LEU A 183 16.59 -14.83 -1.08
C LEU A 183 17.34 -15.50 -2.22
N ASP A 184 18.05 -16.60 -2.03
CA ASP A 184 18.78 -17.37 -3.06
C ASP A 184 17.92 -18.44 -3.73
N ASP A 185 16.80 -18.83 -3.12
CA ASP A 185 15.84 -19.81 -3.64
C ASP A 185 14.99 -19.23 -4.78
N ASP A 186 15.28 -19.62 -6.02
CA ASP A 186 14.60 -19.08 -7.20
C ASP A 186 13.09 -19.40 -7.22
N GLU A 187 12.68 -20.59 -6.78
CA GLU A 187 11.26 -21.00 -6.75
C GLU A 187 10.42 -20.11 -5.82
N LEU A 188 11.03 -19.60 -4.73
CA LEU A 188 10.36 -18.65 -3.84
C LEU A 188 9.99 -17.34 -4.55
N TRP A 189 10.80 -16.90 -5.52
CA TRP A 189 10.65 -15.64 -6.24
C TRP A 189 9.96 -15.78 -7.60
N GLU A 190 9.51 -16.98 -7.95
CA GLU A 190 8.64 -17.25 -9.10
C GLU A 190 7.18 -16.93 -8.75
N PHE A 191 6.87 -15.63 -8.63
CA PHE A 191 5.50 -15.15 -8.49
C PHE A 191 5.20 -14.03 -9.49
N ARG A 192 3.91 -13.73 -9.65
CA ARG A 192 3.44 -12.63 -10.48
C ARG A 192 3.18 -11.40 -9.60
N PRO A 193 3.92 -10.29 -9.76
CA PRO A 193 3.61 -9.05 -9.06
C PRO A 193 2.20 -8.56 -9.40
N CYS A 194 1.52 -8.01 -8.40
CA CYS A 194 0.16 -7.50 -8.53
C CYS A 194 0.01 -6.16 -7.81
N THR A 195 -1.16 -5.54 -7.95
CA THR A 195 -1.54 -4.39 -7.13
C THR A 195 -1.54 -4.82 -5.67
N VAL A 196 -0.80 -4.11 -4.82
CA VAL A 196 -0.78 -4.33 -3.36
C VAL A 196 -1.07 -3.02 -2.65
N HIS A 197 -1.60 -3.11 -1.44
CA HIS A 197 -1.77 -1.96 -0.55
C HIS A 197 -0.42 -1.52 0.03
N GLY A 198 0.43 -2.46 0.42
CA GLY A 198 1.83 -2.23 0.82
C GLY A 198 2.03 -1.63 2.21
N ASP A 199 0.98 -1.60 3.02
CA ASP A 199 0.98 -1.10 4.42
C ASP A 199 -0.29 -1.52 5.17
N MET A 200 -0.72 -2.77 4.97
CA MET A 200 -1.95 -3.22 5.62
C MET A 200 -1.73 -3.45 7.11
N GLU A 201 -2.69 -2.98 7.89
CA GLU A 201 -2.87 -3.28 9.30
C GLU A 201 -4.36 -3.56 9.56
N ALA A 202 -4.72 -4.01 10.76
CA ALA A 202 -6.12 -4.21 11.12
C ALA A 202 -6.95 -2.94 10.87
N GLU A 203 -6.39 -1.79 11.24
CA GLU A 203 -7.03 -0.48 11.07
C GLU A 203 -7.25 -0.05 9.62
N SER A 204 -6.53 -0.63 8.66
CA SER A 204 -6.72 -0.35 7.23
C SER A 204 -8.09 -0.81 6.73
N PHE A 205 -8.80 -1.68 7.47
CA PHE A 205 -10.11 -2.20 7.08
C PHE A 205 -11.26 -1.53 7.83
N LEU A 206 -12.35 -1.29 7.11
CA LEU A 206 -13.64 -0.90 7.67
C LEU A 206 -14.61 -2.07 7.61
N ILE A 207 -15.25 -2.37 8.73
CA ILE A 207 -16.10 -3.54 8.91
C ILE A 207 -17.52 -3.18 9.35
N VAL A 208 -18.47 -4.05 9.01
CA VAL A 208 -19.83 -4.09 9.53
C VAL A 208 -20.17 -5.54 9.90
N GLY A 209 -20.20 -5.84 11.20
CA GLY A 209 -20.24 -7.23 11.67
C GLY A 209 -18.97 -7.96 11.24
N ASN A 210 -19.11 -9.12 10.58
CA ASN A 210 -17.98 -9.94 10.11
C ASN A 210 -17.64 -9.70 8.62
N VAL A 211 -18.04 -8.56 8.07
CA VAL A 211 -17.87 -8.23 6.66
C VAL A 211 -17.02 -6.99 6.52
N VAL A 212 -15.94 -7.10 5.74
CA VAL A 212 -15.14 -5.98 5.28
C VAL A 212 -15.94 -5.22 4.23
N MET A 213 -16.18 -3.95 4.50
CA MET A 213 -16.91 -3.03 3.63
C MET A 213 -15.97 -2.10 2.86
N GLY A 214 -14.82 -1.76 3.44
CA GLY A 214 -13.88 -0.83 2.82
C GLY A 214 -12.44 -1.00 3.28
N MET A 215 -11.54 -0.36 2.54
CA MET A 215 -10.11 -0.24 2.86
C MET A 215 -9.70 1.24 2.83
N ARG A 216 -8.71 1.63 3.63
CA ARG A 216 -8.12 2.98 3.67
C ARG A 216 -6.61 2.92 3.68
N ASP A 217 -5.98 4.09 3.51
CA ASP A 217 -4.53 4.31 3.71
C ASP A 217 -3.63 3.77 2.57
N PHE A 218 -4.08 3.96 1.32
CA PHE A 218 -3.37 3.59 0.07
C PHE A 218 -2.08 4.39 -0.25
N SER A 219 -1.44 5.02 0.73
CA SER A 219 -0.26 5.88 0.50
C SER A 219 0.95 5.08 0.01
N ARG A 220 1.02 3.79 0.34
CA ARG A 220 2.10 2.86 -0.05
C ARG A 220 1.70 1.90 -1.18
N ALA A 221 0.53 2.10 -1.77
CA ALA A 221 0.03 1.20 -2.81
C ALA A 221 0.97 1.17 -4.02
N HIS A 222 1.27 -0.01 -4.54
CA HIS A 222 2.20 -0.17 -5.65
C HIS A 222 1.99 -1.54 -6.32
N VAL A 223 2.69 -1.79 -7.43
CA VAL A 223 2.73 -3.14 -8.00
C VAL A 223 3.90 -3.89 -7.36
N GLY A 224 3.59 -4.89 -6.55
CA GLY A 224 4.49 -5.51 -5.58
C GLY A 224 4.26 -7.00 -5.38
N ASP A 225 4.81 -7.53 -4.29
CA ASP A 225 4.63 -8.91 -3.86
C ASP A 225 3.33 -9.04 -3.07
N PRO A 226 2.36 -9.88 -3.49
CA PRO A 226 1.12 -10.08 -2.75
C PRO A 226 1.35 -10.51 -1.30
N ALA A 227 2.50 -11.12 -0.98
CA ALA A 227 2.83 -11.53 0.38
C ALA A 227 3.01 -10.37 1.38
N GLU A 228 3.27 -9.14 0.91
CA GLU A 228 3.40 -7.96 1.78
C GLU A 228 2.10 -7.67 2.53
N ASP A 229 0.95 -7.84 1.88
CA ASP A 229 -0.38 -7.60 2.45
C ASP A 229 -0.85 -8.73 3.39
N PHE A 230 -0.01 -9.76 3.62
CA PHE A 230 -0.25 -10.86 4.57
C PHE A 230 0.66 -10.83 5.79
N ALA A 231 1.80 -10.13 5.71
CA ALA A 231 2.83 -10.12 6.75
C ALA A 231 2.28 -9.66 8.11
N TRP A 232 1.41 -8.64 8.12
CA TRP A 232 0.80 -8.10 9.33
C TRP A 232 -0.10 -9.13 10.04
N ALA A 233 -0.91 -9.87 9.29
CA ALA A 233 -1.84 -10.86 9.82
C ALA A 233 -1.08 -12.09 10.32
N LEU A 234 -0.04 -12.51 9.60
CA LEU A 234 0.83 -13.60 10.02
C LEU A 234 1.55 -13.28 11.34
N ALA A 235 1.91 -12.01 11.56
CA ALA A 235 2.60 -11.57 12.77
C ALA A 235 1.67 -11.39 13.99
N GLY A 236 0.43 -10.94 13.77
CA GLY A 236 -0.43 -10.42 14.84
C GLY A 236 -1.76 -11.14 15.03
N ALA A 237 -2.21 -11.97 14.09
CA ALA A 237 -3.52 -12.62 14.17
C ALA A 237 -3.46 -14.03 14.78
N GLU A 238 -4.61 -14.50 15.27
CA GLU A 238 -4.73 -15.91 15.66
C GLU A 238 -4.71 -16.82 14.42
N ASP A 239 -4.17 -18.03 14.56
CA ASP A 239 -4.02 -19.01 13.48
C ASP A 239 -5.33 -19.23 12.70
N ALA A 240 -6.46 -19.29 13.40
CA ALA A 240 -7.77 -19.48 12.79
C ALA A 240 -8.20 -18.32 11.88
N PHE A 241 -7.84 -17.09 12.23
CA PHE A 241 -8.07 -15.91 11.39
C PHE A 241 -7.18 -15.96 10.16
N PHE A 242 -5.86 -16.15 10.34
CA PHE A 242 -4.90 -16.16 9.25
C PHE A 242 -5.20 -17.28 8.25
N THR A 243 -5.46 -18.49 8.74
CA THR A 243 -5.85 -19.65 7.91
C THR A 243 -7.07 -19.31 7.04
N ARG A 244 -8.11 -18.68 7.63
CA ARG A 244 -9.32 -18.32 6.87
C ARG A 244 -9.09 -17.19 5.88
N MET A 245 -8.24 -16.22 6.22
CA MET A 245 -7.81 -15.19 5.30
C MET A 245 -7.11 -15.81 4.09
N LEU A 246 -6.10 -16.65 4.32
CA LEU A 246 -5.34 -17.32 3.27
C LEU A 246 -6.22 -18.23 2.40
N ASP A 247 -7.03 -19.11 3.00
CA ASP A 247 -7.97 -20.00 2.29
C ASP A 247 -8.86 -19.22 1.30
N SER A 248 -9.47 -18.15 1.80
CA SER A 248 -10.42 -17.36 1.00
C SER A 248 -9.73 -16.56 -0.09
N TYR A 249 -8.50 -16.11 0.14
CA TYR A 249 -7.68 -15.45 -0.85
C TYR A 249 -7.26 -16.41 -1.96
N LEU A 250 -6.73 -17.58 -1.63
CA LEU A 250 -6.29 -18.60 -2.59
C LEU A 250 -7.43 -19.09 -3.48
N LEU A 251 -8.65 -19.17 -2.93
CA LEU A 251 -9.85 -19.51 -3.70
C LEU A 251 -10.21 -18.43 -4.74
N ALA A 252 -9.96 -17.16 -4.44
CA ALA A 252 -10.31 -16.03 -5.30
C ALA A 252 -9.18 -15.61 -6.27
N ALA A 253 -7.91 -15.86 -5.90
CA ALA A 253 -6.72 -15.44 -6.65
C ALA A 253 -5.64 -16.53 -6.72
N PRO A 254 -5.91 -17.70 -7.36
CA PRO A 254 -5.01 -18.85 -7.32
C PRO A 254 -3.70 -18.65 -8.10
N GLU A 255 -3.71 -17.84 -9.17
CA GLU A 255 -2.59 -17.73 -10.13
C GLU A 255 -1.40 -16.90 -9.63
N GLY A 256 -1.56 -16.13 -8.55
CA GLY A 256 -0.55 -15.19 -8.05
C GLY A 256 0.09 -15.57 -6.71
N ALA A 257 -0.33 -16.69 -6.11
CA ALA A 257 -0.07 -16.99 -4.71
C ALA A 257 1.06 -18.00 -4.44
N GLY A 258 1.84 -18.37 -5.47
CA GLY A 258 2.95 -19.33 -5.33
C GLY A 258 3.80 -19.00 -4.10
N ARG A 259 4.05 -19.99 -3.24
CA ARG A 259 4.79 -19.88 -1.96
C ARG A 259 4.59 -18.56 -1.18
N LEU A 260 3.36 -18.04 -1.18
CA LEU A 260 3.03 -16.73 -0.61
C LEU A 260 3.29 -16.68 0.90
N GLU A 261 2.94 -17.74 1.62
CA GLU A 261 3.13 -17.82 3.07
C GLU A 261 4.61 -17.75 3.46
N ASP A 262 5.49 -18.44 2.73
CA ASP A 262 6.93 -18.37 2.96
C ASP A 262 7.50 -16.96 2.71
N ARG A 263 7.01 -16.27 1.68
CA ARG A 263 7.40 -14.87 1.44
C ARG A 263 6.81 -13.94 2.50
N ALA A 264 5.58 -14.16 2.95
CA ALA A 264 4.96 -13.35 3.99
C ALA A 264 5.74 -13.49 5.29
N GLN A 265 6.14 -14.71 5.64
CA GLN A 265 7.03 -15.00 6.77
C GLN A 265 8.36 -14.25 6.64
N LEU A 266 9.02 -14.33 5.48
CA LEU A 266 10.26 -13.57 5.24
C LEU A 266 10.04 -12.06 5.41
N ILE A 267 8.95 -11.51 4.86
CA ILE A 267 8.64 -10.08 4.94
C ILE A 267 8.40 -9.65 6.39
N THR A 268 7.66 -10.45 7.18
CA THR A 268 7.48 -10.22 8.62
C THR A 268 8.82 -10.15 9.34
N GLU A 269 9.71 -11.13 9.11
CA GLU A 269 11.05 -11.14 9.70
C GLU A 269 11.89 -9.92 9.25
N LEU A 270 11.82 -9.54 7.97
CA LEU A 270 12.53 -8.39 7.41
C LEU A 270 11.98 -7.04 7.90
N ASN A 271 10.73 -6.96 8.33
CA ASN A 271 10.17 -5.72 8.87
C ASN A 271 10.85 -5.31 10.18
N LEU A 272 11.29 -6.27 11.01
CA LEU A 272 12.14 -5.98 12.19
C LEU A 272 13.48 -5.34 11.78
N ALA A 273 14.09 -5.83 10.69
CA ALA A 273 15.33 -5.25 10.16
C ALA A 273 15.10 -3.84 9.59
N LYS A 274 13.99 -3.59 8.89
CA LYS A 274 13.62 -2.25 8.43
C LYS A 274 13.40 -1.29 9.60
N TRP A 275 12.75 -1.75 10.67
CA TRP A 275 12.52 -0.95 11.87
C TRP A 275 13.84 -0.60 12.58
N LEU A 276 14.77 -1.55 12.72
CA LEU A 276 16.13 -1.30 13.20
C LEU A 276 16.84 -0.21 12.37
N LEU A 277 16.79 -0.32 11.03
CA LEU A 277 17.41 0.66 10.12
C LEU A 277 16.76 2.05 10.24
N SER A 278 15.45 2.10 10.45
CA SER A 278 14.75 3.36 10.72
C SER A 278 15.20 3.99 12.03
N GLY A 279 15.34 3.20 13.10
CA GLY A 279 15.89 3.67 14.37
C GLY A 279 17.31 4.24 14.23
N GLN A 280 18.16 3.60 13.42
CA GLN A 280 19.49 4.12 13.13
C GLN A 280 19.46 5.46 12.38
N ALA A 281 18.60 5.58 11.36
CA ALA A 281 18.47 6.82 10.61
C ALA A 281 17.95 7.98 11.47
N ALA A 282 17.10 7.69 12.44
CA ALA A 282 16.56 8.65 13.41
C ALA A 282 17.47 8.89 14.64
N GLU A 283 18.58 8.15 14.75
CA GLU A 283 19.44 8.10 15.95
C GLU A 283 18.68 7.75 17.24
N ASP A 284 17.58 7.00 17.12
CA ASP A 284 16.71 6.61 18.22
C ASP A 284 17.22 5.34 18.92
N GLN A 285 17.84 5.52 20.09
CA GLN A 285 18.42 4.41 20.85
C GLN A 285 17.39 3.46 21.44
N GLU A 286 16.15 3.92 21.68
CA GLU A 286 15.07 3.07 22.18
C GLU A 286 14.66 2.09 21.09
N ILE A 287 14.35 2.61 19.89
CA ILE A 287 14.03 1.78 18.71
C ILE A 287 15.18 0.81 18.38
N ILE A 288 16.43 1.29 18.38
CA ILE A 288 17.59 0.43 18.07
C ILE A 288 17.69 -0.72 19.07
N SER A 289 17.55 -0.44 20.37
CA SER A 289 17.64 -1.45 21.43
C SER A 289 16.52 -2.48 21.32
N GLU A 290 15.27 -2.03 21.16
CA GLU A 290 14.11 -2.90 21.06
C GLU A 290 14.15 -3.77 19.79
N ALA A 291 14.40 -3.18 18.63
CA ALA A 291 14.51 -3.91 17.37
C ALA A 291 15.63 -4.96 17.43
N THR A 292 16.77 -4.62 18.04
CA THR A 292 17.87 -5.56 18.23
C THR A 292 17.48 -6.72 19.13
N GLN A 293 16.72 -6.46 20.21
CA GLN A 293 16.26 -7.54 21.09
C GLN A 293 15.26 -8.46 20.38
N MET A 294 14.28 -7.91 19.67
CA MET A 294 13.32 -8.71 18.90
C MET A 294 14.01 -9.58 17.83
N LEU A 295 15.04 -9.05 17.17
CA LEU A 295 15.86 -9.83 16.23
C LEU A 295 16.63 -10.96 16.91
N ARG A 296 17.09 -10.79 18.16
CA ARG A 296 17.72 -11.89 18.91
C ARG A 296 16.70 -12.94 19.30
N ASP A 297 15.55 -12.52 19.82
CA ASP A 297 14.48 -13.45 20.22
C ASP A 297 14.00 -14.28 19.01
N LEU A 298 13.86 -13.65 17.85
CA LEU A 298 13.54 -14.34 16.59
C LEU A 298 14.65 -15.32 16.18
N ALA A 299 15.93 -14.96 16.36
CA ALA A 299 17.04 -15.85 16.06
C ALA A 299 17.06 -17.08 16.99
N ASP A 300 16.71 -16.91 18.26
CA ASP A 300 16.66 -17.98 19.26
C ASP A 300 15.47 -18.94 19.01
N GLN A 301 14.30 -18.42 18.62
CA GLN A 301 13.15 -19.25 18.23
C GLN A 301 13.46 -20.17 17.04
N LEU A 302 14.29 -19.71 16.10
CA LEU A 302 14.74 -20.54 14.98
C LEU A 302 15.63 -21.71 15.45
N ASP A 303 16.43 -21.53 16.52
CA ASP A 303 17.23 -22.62 17.07
C ASP A 303 16.34 -23.71 17.68
N ASP A 304 15.32 -23.33 18.44
CA ASP A 304 14.38 -24.29 19.04
C ASP A 304 13.60 -25.09 17.98
N SER A 305 13.29 -24.47 16.82
CA SER A 305 12.64 -25.15 15.69
C SER A 305 13.55 -26.15 14.98
N LEU A 306 14.86 -25.87 14.92
CA LEU A 306 15.88 -26.74 14.30
C LEU A 306 16.31 -27.89 15.22
N ASP A 307 16.01 -27.82 16.51
CA ASP A 307 16.15 -28.95 17.44
C ASP A 307 15.01 -29.98 17.30
N PHE A 308 13.88 -29.61 16.68
CA PHE A 308 12.75 -30.51 16.39
C PHE A 308 12.68 -31.00 14.95
N GLU A 309 13.16 -30.22 13.97
CA GLU A 309 13.26 -30.67 12.58
C GLU A 309 14.72 -30.92 12.19
N SER A 310 15.20 -32.12 12.55
CA SER A 310 16.28 -32.76 11.81
C SER A 310 15.83 -33.01 10.36
N PHE A 311 15.92 -31.98 9.51
CA PHE A 311 15.96 -32.16 8.08
C PHE A 311 17.22 -32.95 7.75
N THR A 312 17.05 -34.26 7.68
CA THR A 312 18.05 -35.13 7.08
C THR A 312 18.24 -34.69 5.63
N PRO A 313 19.46 -34.33 5.21
CA PRO A 313 19.74 -34.28 3.79
C PRO A 313 19.56 -35.71 3.28
N VAL A 314 18.71 -35.91 2.28
CA VAL A 314 18.64 -37.17 1.55
C VAL A 314 19.99 -37.35 0.87
N ALA A 315 20.92 -37.99 1.57
CA ALA A 315 22.13 -38.55 0.99
C ALA A 315 21.69 -39.65 0.03
N GLY A 316 22.05 -39.49 -1.24
CA GLY A 316 21.73 -40.44 -2.30
C GLY A 316 22.03 -41.87 -1.86
N GLN A 317 21.02 -42.73 -1.98
CA GLN A 317 21.20 -44.17 -1.90
C GLN A 317 22.09 -44.60 -3.09
N PRO A 318 23.13 -45.42 -2.88
CA PRO A 318 23.87 -46.03 -3.98
C PRO A 318 22.93 -46.95 -4.77
N LEU A 319 22.95 -46.82 -6.10
CA LEU A 319 22.28 -47.75 -7.00
C LEU A 319 22.95 -49.13 -6.84
N GLU A 320 22.21 -50.10 -6.31
CA GLU A 320 22.54 -51.51 -6.43
C GLU A 320 22.17 -51.97 -7.86
N ASP A 321 23.14 -52.55 -8.55
CA ASP A 321 22.96 -53.21 -9.84
C ASP A 321 21.98 -54.38 -9.70
N ASP A 322 20.88 -54.35 -10.46
CA ASP A 322 20.07 -55.55 -10.71
C ASP A 322 19.78 -55.67 -12.20
N GLU A 323 20.34 -56.73 -12.78
CA GLU A 323 20.17 -57.14 -14.18
C GLU A 323 18.72 -57.62 -14.44
N ASP A 324 18.31 -57.51 -15.71
CA ASP A 324 17.17 -58.19 -16.33
C ASP A 324 15.72 -57.82 -15.92
N LYS A 325 15.15 -56.86 -16.68
CA LYS A 325 13.99 -57.10 -17.58
C LYS A 325 13.53 -55.82 -18.30
N VAL A 326 13.53 -55.86 -19.64
CA VAL A 326 12.85 -54.88 -20.51
C VAL A 326 11.74 -55.60 -21.28
N PRO A 327 10.53 -55.01 -21.35
CA PRO A 327 9.98 -54.62 -22.66
C PRO A 327 9.19 -53.29 -22.54
N GLY A 328 9.14 -52.34 -23.47
CA GLY A 328 9.77 -52.07 -24.76
C GLY A 328 9.07 -50.85 -25.40
N VAL A 329 9.86 -49.82 -25.80
CA VAL A 329 9.78 -48.96 -27.03
C VAL A 329 8.47 -48.13 -27.30
N PRO A 330 8.48 -46.87 -27.86
CA PRO A 330 9.56 -46.16 -28.58
C PRO A 330 9.89 -44.71 -28.14
N ILE A 331 11.13 -44.33 -28.41
CA ILE A 331 11.63 -42.94 -28.48
C ILE A 331 11.76 -42.53 -29.96
N LEU A 332 11.29 -41.33 -30.28
CA LEU A 332 11.48 -40.70 -31.58
C LEU A 332 12.91 -40.15 -31.70
N ARG A 333 13.58 -40.57 -32.77
CA ARG A 333 14.96 -40.29 -33.16
C ARG A 333 15.04 -38.97 -33.95
N VAL A 334 15.99 -38.11 -33.58
CA VAL A 334 16.66 -37.21 -34.54
C VAL A 334 18.17 -37.34 -34.31
N VAL A 335 18.87 -37.79 -35.35
CA VAL A 335 20.33 -37.84 -35.47
C VAL A 335 20.71 -36.85 -36.56
N ALA A 336 21.75 -36.07 -36.32
CA ALA A 336 22.67 -35.64 -37.36
C ALA A 336 24.09 -35.56 -36.76
N GLU A 337 24.96 -36.44 -37.24
CA GLU A 337 26.40 -36.51 -36.99
C GLU A 337 27.17 -35.44 -37.81
N GLY A 338 28.39 -35.11 -37.38
CA GLY A 338 29.36 -34.35 -38.19
C GLY A 338 30.62 -33.85 -37.47
N ASP A 339 31.38 -34.80 -36.92
CA ASP A 339 32.77 -34.89 -36.38
C ASP A 339 33.91 -34.04 -37.10
N PRO A 340 35.21 -34.07 -36.70
CA PRO A 340 35.87 -33.39 -35.56
C PRO A 340 37.24 -32.72 -35.92
N ALA A 341 37.91 -32.04 -34.95
CA ALA A 341 39.38 -31.81 -34.79
C ALA A 341 39.59 -30.63 -33.82
N ASP A 342 40.60 -30.49 -32.96
CA ASP A 342 41.75 -31.25 -32.45
C ASP A 342 42.37 -30.35 -31.34
N SER A 343 43.02 -30.96 -30.33
CA SER A 343 44.03 -30.38 -29.39
C SER A 343 43.62 -29.21 -28.47
N ALA A 344 43.48 -29.39 -27.16
CA ALA A 344 44.53 -29.51 -26.13
C ALA A 344 45.35 -28.22 -25.85
N GLU A 345 45.43 -27.90 -24.55
CA GLU A 345 46.49 -27.14 -23.85
C GLU A 345 46.33 -25.63 -23.50
N THR A 346 46.19 -25.42 -22.18
CA THR A 346 47.08 -24.58 -21.33
C THR A 346 46.65 -23.16 -20.94
N MET A 347 46.45 -23.01 -19.62
CA MET A 347 46.50 -21.77 -18.85
C MET A 347 47.77 -20.97 -19.13
N THR A 348 47.67 -19.66 -19.35
CA THR A 348 48.62 -18.71 -18.76
C THR A 348 47.95 -17.38 -18.43
N GLU A 349 48.18 -16.99 -17.19
CA GLU A 349 47.96 -15.73 -16.52
C GLU A 349 48.91 -14.65 -17.07
N PHE A 350 48.42 -13.43 -17.34
CA PHE A 350 49.21 -12.23 -17.07
C PHE A 350 48.37 -10.96 -16.92
N THR A 351 48.81 -10.18 -15.95
CA THR A 351 48.32 -8.94 -15.34
C THR A 351 48.55 -7.66 -16.17
N ALA A 352 47.63 -6.70 -15.94
CA ALA A 352 47.78 -5.23 -15.80
C ALA A 352 48.32 -4.35 -16.97
N GLU A 353 47.40 -3.49 -17.48
CA GLU A 353 47.39 -2.02 -17.71
C GLU A 353 48.71 -1.18 -17.71
N PRO A 354 48.72 0.13 -18.12
CA PRO A 354 47.80 0.93 -18.95
C PRO A 354 48.51 1.84 -20.01
N SER A 355 47.76 2.34 -21.01
CA SER A 355 48.06 3.57 -21.77
C SER A 355 46.84 3.87 -22.66
N GLY A 356 46.16 5.00 -22.70
CA GLY A 356 46.53 6.37 -22.34
C GLY A 356 46.53 7.25 -23.59
N VAL A 357 45.36 7.58 -24.18
CA VAL A 357 45.18 8.75 -25.08
C VAL A 357 43.72 9.25 -25.06
N GLU A 358 43.58 10.45 -24.49
CA GLU A 358 42.77 11.63 -24.84
C GLU A 358 41.52 11.53 -25.76
N THR A 359 40.39 11.93 -25.16
CA THR A 359 39.33 12.87 -25.61
C THR A 359 39.06 13.12 -27.09
N SER A 360 37.80 12.92 -27.48
CA SER A 360 36.95 13.99 -28.03
C SER A 360 35.46 13.62 -27.95
N VAL A 361 34.69 14.55 -27.38
CA VAL A 361 33.23 14.53 -27.25
C VAL A 361 32.64 15.07 -28.55
N GLU A 362 31.69 14.37 -29.15
CA GLU A 362 30.83 14.94 -30.19
C GLU A 362 29.36 14.53 -29.95
N THR A 363 28.56 15.56 -29.65
CA THR A 363 27.11 15.53 -29.45
C THR A 363 26.40 15.49 -30.80
N PRO A 364 25.35 14.66 -31.02
CA PRO A 364 24.51 14.82 -32.20
C PRO A 364 23.44 15.90 -31.95
N ALA A 365 23.47 16.91 -32.80
CA ALA A 365 22.48 17.97 -32.90
C ALA A 365 21.13 17.46 -33.45
N GLN A 366 20.09 18.17 -33.03
CA GLN A 366 18.69 18.03 -33.39
C GLN A 366 18.45 18.35 -34.87
N GLU A 367 17.64 17.53 -35.55
CA GLU A 367 16.96 17.94 -36.79
C GLU A 367 15.51 18.31 -36.46
N SER A 368 15.20 19.57 -36.77
CA SER A 368 13.90 20.23 -36.74
C SER A 368 13.02 19.76 -37.90
N SER A 369 11.77 19.41 -37.60
CA SER A 369 10.69 19.42 -38.59
C SER A 369 9.67 20.49 -38.22
N ASP A 370 9.50 21.44 -39.15
CA ASP A 370 8.59 22.56 -39.10
C ASP A 370 7.12 22.11 -39.12
N ILE A 371 6.34 22.54 -38.12
CA ILE A 371 4.88 22.59 -38.17
C ILE A 371 4.47 24.02 -37.84
N PRO A 372 3.73 24.73 -38.71
CA PRO A 372 3.34 26.11 -38.45
C PRO A 372 2.32 26.21 -37.32
N ALA A 373 2.66 26.98 -36.29
CA ALA A 373 1.77 27.37 -35.20
C ALA A 373 0.72 28.35 -35.71
N VAL A 374 -0.56 27.93 -35.68
CA VAL A 374 -1.70 28.84 -35.73
C VAL A 374 -2.09 29.16 -34.30
N LEU A 375 -1.82 30.39 -33.87
CA LEU A 375 -2.31 30.98 -32.62
C LEU A 375 -3.83 31.20 -32.73
N PRO A 376 -4.66 30.75 -31.76
CA PRO A 376 -6.01 31.29 -31.64
C PRO A 376 -5.94 32.67 -30.96
N GLU A 377 -6.44 33.69 -31.66
CA GLU A 377 -6.71 35.02 -31.08
C GLU A 377 -7.72 34.94 -29.92
N PRO A 378 -7.63 35.86 -28.93
CA PRO A 378 -8.54 35.88 -27.80
C PRO A 378 -9.94 36.31 -28.22
N ALA A 379 -10.94 35.48 -27.93
CA ALA A 379 -12.35 35.81 -28.13
C ALA A 379 -12.73 37.08 -27.34
N GLN A 380 -13.16 38.09 -28.08
CA GLN A 380 -13.69 39.34 -27.54
C GLN A 380 -15.00 39.07 -26.79
N ARG A 381 -15.04 39.55 -25.54
CA ARG A 381 -16.22 39.56 -24.67
C ARG A 381 -17.23 40.60 -25.19
N PRO A 382 -18.49 40.26 -25.48
CA PRO A 382 -19.52 41.28 -25.69
C PRO A 382 -19.99 41.82 -24.34
N GLU A 383 -19.95 43.15 -24.19
CA GLU A 383 -20.61 43.92 -23.12
C GLU A 383 -22.14 44.00 -23.34
N PRO A 384 -22.93 44.34 -22.31
CA PRO A 384 -24.33 43.91 -22.19
C PRO A 384 -25.31 44.86 -22.90
N GLU A 385 -26.28 44.29 -23.62
CA GLU A 385 -27.48 45.00 -24.03
C GLU A 385 -28.54 44.97 -22.93
N ALA A 386 -29.17 46.14 -22.75
CA ALA A 386 -30.15 46.41 -21.72
C ALA A 386 -31.59 46.13 -22.18
N THR A 387 -32.42 45.83 -21.17
CA THR A 387 -33.86 46.12 -21.07
C THR A 387 -34.84 45.16 -21.78
N THR A 388 -35.57 44.36 -20.99
CA THR A 388 -37.01 44.59 -20.74
C THR A 388 -37.59 43.62 -19.70
N GLU A 389 -38.24 44.21 -18.69
CA GLU A 389 -39.19 43.62 -17.73
C GLU A 389 -40.43 43.06 -18.46
N PRO A 390 -41.16 42.06 -17.91
CA PRO A 390 -42.32 42.45 -17.09
C PRO A 390 -42.76 41.46 -15.97
N ALA A 391 -43.32 42.10 -14.92
CA ALA A 391 -44.54 41.77 -14.17
C ALA A 391 -44.54 40.67 -13.07
N GLU A 392 -44.67 41.18 -11.83
CA GLU A 392 -45.22 40.52 -10.63
C GLU A 392 -46.62 39.92 -10.83
N PRO A 393 -47.04 39.03 -9.91
CA PRO A 393 -48.33 39.26 -9.26
C PRO A 393 -48.25 39.31 -7.72
N LYS A 394 -49.15 40.16 -7.22
CA LYS A 394 -49.39 40.67 -5.87
C LYS A 394 -49.64 39.63 -4.76
N LYS A 395 -49.15 40.03 -3.59
CA LYS A 395 -49.61 39.79 -2.20
C LYS A 395 -51.06 39.33 -2.01
N SER A 396 -51.24 38.40 -1.07
CA SER A 396 -52.38 38.39 -0.14
C SER A 396 -51.87 38.21 1.30
N ALA A 397 -52.40 39.05 2.19
CA ALA A 397 -52.07 39.14 3.61
C ALA A 397 -53.09 38.36 4.46
N ALA A 398 -52.65 37.77 5.57
CA ALA A 398 -53.39 37.74 6.85
C ALA A 398 -52.50 37.17 7.97
N GLN A 399 -52.16 38.03 8.93
CA GLN A 399 -51.78 37.76 10.32
C GLN A 399 -53.06 37.95 11.19
N PRO A 400 -53.13 37.71 12.53
CA PRO A 400 -52.03 37.61 13.51
C PRO A 400 -52.20 36.61 14.69
N ASP A 401 -51.16 36.60 15.54
CA ASP A 401 -51.13 36.41 17.01
C ASP A 401 -51.43 35.07 17.70
N ARG A 402 -50.39 34.52 18.34
CA ARG A 402 -50.38 34.33 19.81
C ARG A 402 -48.98 34.18 20.40
N LYS A 403 -48.59 35.17 21.22
CA LYS A 403 -47.55 35.07 22.24
C LYS A 403 -48.09 34.32 23.46
N VAL A 404 -47.33 33.38 24.02
CA VAL A 404 -47.31 33.09 25.47
C VAL A 404 -45.87 32.77 25.90
N ASN A 405 -45.49 33.35 27.03
CA ASN A 405 -44.16 33.46 27.65
C ASN A 405 -43.71 32.15 28.35
N PRO A 406 -42.42 32.03 28.73
CA PRO A 406 -41.82 30.87 29.37
C PRO A 406 -42.02 30.89 30.89
N ASP A 407 -42.26 29.72 31.46
CA ASP A 407 -41.85 29.32 32.83
C ASP A 407 -42.57 28.01 33.17
N ARG A 408 -41.81 26.90 33.16
CA ARG A 408 -42.08 25.78 34.06
C ARG A 408 -40.83 24.94 34.28
N VAL A 409 -40.27 25.15 35.45
CA VAL A 409 -39.37 24.26 36.17
C VAL A 409 -40.13 22.97 36.47
N GLU A 410 -39.55 21.82 36.10
CA GLU A 410 -39.78 20.57 36.82
C GLU A 410 -38.55 19.68 36.71
N THR A 411 -38.00 19.41 37.89
CA THR A 411 -36.91 18.52 38.27
C THR A 411 -37.40 17.06 38.31
N ASP A 412 -36.62 16.11 37.79
CA ASP A 412 -36.38 14.79 38.42
C ASP A 412 -35.36 14.00 37.58
N VAL A 413 -34.12 13.78 38.07
CA VAL A 413 -33.66 12.71 38.98
C VAL A 413 -33.32 11.40 38.23
N LEU A 414 -32.01 11.16 38.12
CA LEU A 414 -31.36 9.88 37.80
C LEU A 414 -31.67 8.82 38.88
N PRO A 415 -31.66 7.52 38.54
CA PRO A 415 -31.28 6.49 39.49
C PRO A 415 -30.00 5.76 39.07
N THR A 416 -29.00 5.93 39.93
CA THR A 416 -27.84 5.07 40.18
C THR A 416 -28.26 3.66 40.61
N LEU A 417 -27.56 2.63 40.08
CA LEU A 417 -27.34 1.30 40.70
C LEU A 417 -26.71 1.46 42.10
N PRO A 418 -26.85 0.53 43.09
CA PRO A 418 -26.34 -0.87 43.06
C PRO A 418 -27.08 -1.83 44.06
N PRO A 419 -26.47 -2.88 44.68
CA PRO A 419 -25.74 -4.07 44.18
C PRO A 419 -26.36 -5.42 44.64
N GLN A 420 -26.07 -6.53 43.95
CA GLN A 420 -25.44 -7.79 44.44
C GLN A 420 -25.02 -8.65 43.26
#